data_AF-A0A938MW50-F1
#
_entry.id   AF-A0A938MW50-F1
#
_cell.length_a   1.000
_cell.length_b   1.000
_cell.length_c   1.000
_cell.angle_alpha   90.00
_cell.angle_beta   90.00
_cell.angle_gamma   90.00
#
_symmetry.space_group_name_H-M   'P 1'
#
loop_
_entity.id
_entity.type
_entity.pdbx_description
1 polymer ?
#
loop_
_entity_poly.entity_id
_entity_poly.type
_entity_poly.pdbx_seq_one_letter_code
_entity_poly.pdbx_strand_id
1 'polypeptide(L)'
;IRLDDVTGRVTYEDGTFTLHEVSARRGDAKVALAGHGQVMPDQRWQVQLTRLIADRIRVDHELMEALPDGLRAVAKQIEYRGQIGVSGNAWLAVGNGQPVDAAWDVMVDIEDGALDNLLKLEHIHGGVRLTGKRQATGFHSRGEVEIDSLIARGVQVTQIQGPLWLDAGQLIIGTRADAPPPGQPARPVTAQTLGGTITLDGHVVLDDQMRYGVDVSLAQGELSGIAHTALTDRKDVSGKVFAVLQLAGARAGVHTLQGRGQVRLREADIYELPVMVNLLKFVSLQRPDRNAFTSSDVDFRISGEQIFLDRIDFHGDAISLKGQGWMDLNRRINVDFYTLVGRHEIQLPLIREFLAEASRNMLLIQVVGSIDQPRIISKPLPELDETLQRIFPEAVPHDAHPKLPWFLGRKESVRR
;
A
#
# COMPACT_ATOMS: atom_id res chain seq x y z
N ILE A 1 -13.96 12.36 -30.20
CA ILE A 1 -14.59 11.02 -30.22
C ILE A 1 -15.56 10.96 -31.38
N ARG A 2 -15.30 10.09 -32.36
CA ARG A 2 -16.29 9.74 -33.39
C ARG A 2 -17.08 8.49 -32.96
N LEU A 3 -18.38 8.49 -33.21
CA LEU A 3 -19.25 7.33 -33.05
C LEU A 3 -19.74 6.90 -34.45
N ASP A 4 -19.66 5.61 -34.71
CA ASP A 4 -20.08 4.96 -35.96
C ASP A 4 -21.35 4.12 -35.71
N ASP A 5 -22.04 3.71 -36.78
CA ASP A 5 -23.24 2.85 -36.72
C ASP A 5 -24.34 3.34 -35.75
N VAL A 6 -24.56 4.65 -35.73
CA VAL A 6 -25.56 5.27 -34.84
C VAL A 6 -26.97 4.87 -35.28
N THR A 7 -27.72 4.24 -34.39
CA THR A 7 -29.11 3.83 -34.55
C THR A 7 -29.94 4.27 -33.34
N GLY A 8 -31.25 4.37 -33.49
CA GLY A 8 -32.16 4.79 -32.43
C GLY A 8 -33.14 5.86 -32.91
N ARG A 9 -33.93 6.40 -31.98
CA ARG A 9 -34.96 7.41 -32.28
C ARG A 9 -34.81 8.62 -31.38
N VAL A 10 -34.87 9.81 -31.98
CA VAL A 10 -34.92 11.08 -31.25
C VAL A 10 -36.25 11.75 -31.53
N THR A 11 -36.99 12.10 -30.48
CA THR A 11 -38.20 12.93 -30.60
C THR A 11 -37.88 14.33 -30.12
N TYR A 12 -38.18 15.35 -30.92
CA TYR A 12 -37.95 16.76 -30.59
C TYR A 12 -39.24 17.56 -30.74
N GLU A 13 -39.61 18.31 -29.70
CA GLU A 13 -40.80 19.14 -29.65
C GLU A 13 -40.57 20.32 -28.68
N ASP A 14 -40.91 21.53 -29.11
CA ASP A 14 -40.85 22.77 -28.31
C ASP A 14 -39.53 22.98 -27.54
N GLY A 15 -38.40 22.74 -28.19
CA GLY A 15 -37.08 22.92 -27.57
C GLY A 15 -36.65 21.75 -26.69
N THR A 16 -37.48 20.72 -26.49
CA THR A 16 -37.14 19.52 -25.72
C THR A 16 -36.85 18.35 -26.66
N PHE A 17 -35.92 17.47 -26.28
CA PHE A 17 -35.68 16.22 -26.99
C PHE A 17 -35.67 15.02 -26.05
N THR A 18 -36.06 13.86 -26.57
CA THR A 18 -35.91 12.56 -25.89
C THR A 18 -35.14 11.60 -26.78
N LEU A 19 -34.13 10.96 -26.21
CA LEU A 19 -33.30 9.92 -26.81
C LEU A 19 -33.89 8.54 -26.45
N HIS A 20 -34.42 7.84 -27.45
CA HIS A 20 -34.99 6.50 -27.29
C HIS A 20 -34.03 5.48 -27.88
N GLU A 21 -33.43 4.66 -27.00
CA GLU A 21 -32.58 3.51 -27.38
C GLU A 21 -31.50 3.86 -28.42
N VAL A 22 -30.81 4.97 -28.20
CA VAL A 22 -29.73 5.38 -29.09
C VAL A 22 -28.55 4.44 -28.88
N SER A 23 -28.14 3.71 -29.91
CA SER A 23 -26.98 2.84 -29.89
C SER A 23 -25.97 3.28 -30.92
N ALA A 24 -24.69 3.15 -30.59
CA ALA A 24 -23.59 3.46 -31.48
C ALA A 24 -22.40 2.54 -31.21
N ARG A 25 -21.42 2.58 -32.11
CA ARG A 25 -20.16 1.85 -31.97
C ARG A 25 -18.97 2.79 -31.98
N ARG A 26 -17.90 2.39 -31.30
CA ARG A 26 -16.60 3.03 -31.36
C ARG A 26 -15.53 1.94 -31.36
N GLY A 27 -15.03 1.58 -32.53
CA GLY A 27 -14.20 0.38 -32.68
C GLY A 27 -14.95 -0.86 -32.16
N ASP A 28 -14.38 -1.51 -31.15
CA ASP A 28 -14.99 -2.68 -30.49
C ASP A 28 -16.02 -2.30 -29.42
N ALA A 29 -16.02 -1.05 -28.98
CA ALA A 29 -16.91 -0.58 -27.93
C ALA A 29 -18.34 -0.43 -28.47
N LYS A 30 -19.32 -0.82 -27.67
CA LYS A 30 -20.74 -0.59 -27.92
C LYS A 30 -21.25 0.42 -26.92
N VAL A 31 -21.92 1.45 -27.41
CA VAL A 31 -22.51 2.52 -26.60
C VAL A 31 -24.02 2.44 -26.74
N ALA A 32 -24.74 2.55 -25.62
CA ALA A 32 -26.18 2.65 -25.56
C ALA A 32 -26.58 3.79 -24.62
N LEU A 33 -27.44 4.67 -25.12
CA LEU A 33 -27.86 5.91 -24.49
C LEU A 33 -29.39 6.01 -24.49
N ALA A 34 -29.95 6.42 -23.36
CA ALA A 34 -31.32 6.92 -23.29
C ALA A 34 -31.35 8.12 -22.36
N GLY A 35 -32.26 9.06 -22.63
CA GLY A 35 -32.28 10.31 -21.89
C GLY A 35 -33.22 11.34 -22.47
N HIS A 36 -33.21 12.52 -21.87
CA HIS A 36 -34.00 13.66 -22.31
C HIS A 36 -33.21 14.95 -22.09
N GLY A 37 -33.53 15.99 -22.84
CA GLY A 37 -32.81 17.24 -22.78
C GLY A 37 -33.61 18.39 -23.32
N GLN A 38 -33.00 19.57 -23.26
CA GLN A 38 -33.58 20.80 -23.73
C GLN A 38 -32.51 21.63 -24.43
N VAL A 39 -32.90 22.25 -25.54
CA VAL A 39 -32.17 23.28 -26.26
C VAL A 39 -32.84 24.61 -25.96
N MET A 40 -32.09 25.54 -25.38
CA MET A 40 -32.55 26.89 -25.06
C MET A 40 -32.42 27.80 -26.30
N PRO A 41 -33.19 28.90 -26.36
CA PRO A 41 -33.15 29.84 -27.51
C PRO A 41 -31.78 30.46 -27.79
N ASP A 42 -30.91 30.51 -26.79
CA ASP A 42 -29.53 31.05 -26.88
C ASP A 42 -28.49 29.97 -27.22
N GLN A 43 -28.92 28.87 -27.82
CA GLN A 43 -28.11 27.71 -28.24
C GLN A 43 -27.45 26.94 -27.09
N ARG A 44 -27.73 27.29 -25.83
CA ARG A 44 -27.39 26.42 -24.71
C ARG A 44 -28.23 25.15 -24.77
N TRP A 45 -27.67 24.06 -24.26
CA TRP A 45 -28.41 22.82 -24.15
C TRP A 45 -28.02 22.06 -22.90
N GLN A 46 -28.94 21.23 -22.45
CA GLN A 46 -28.70 20.26 -21.39
C GLN A 46 -29.28 18.90 -21.77
N VAL A 47 -28.66 17.83 -21.30
CA VAL A 47 -29.13 16.46 -21.45
C VAL A 47 -28.96 15.70 -20.14
N GLN A 48 -30.00 15.01 -19.72
CA GLN A 48 -29.98 13.97 -18.70
C GLN A 48 -29.97 12.62 -19.41
N LEU A 49 -28.86 11.90 -19.30
CA LEU A 49 -28.76 10.50 -19.66
C LEU A 49 -29.29 9.68 -18.48
N THR A 50 -30.46 9.07 -18.68
CA THR A 50 -31.09 8.13 -17.73
C THR A 50 -30.61 6.70 -17.94
N ARG A 51 -29.87 6.47 -19.02
CA ARG A 51 -29.11 5.25 -19.27
C ARG A 51 -27.88 5.62 -20.09
N LEU A 52 -26.72 5.35 -19.53
CA LEU A 52 -25.43 5.35 -20.21
C LEU A 52 -24.86 3.94 -20.01
N ILE A 53 -24.63 3.22 -21.09
CA ILE A 53 -23.89 1.96 -21.09
C ILE A 53 -22.86 2.05 -22.19
N ALA A 54 -21.60 1.76 -21.87
CA ALA A 54 -20.52 1.68 -22.81
C ALA A 54 -19.64 0.49 -22.44
N ASP A 55 -19.70 -0.56 -23.26
CA ASP A 55 -19.00 -1.81 -22.99
C ASP A 55 -17.71 -1.87 -23.81
N ARG A 56 -16.67 -2.49 -23.25
CA ARG A 56 -15.38 -2.74 -23.93
C ARG A 56 -14.69 -1.49 -24.45
N ILE A 57 -14.77 -0.40 -23.68
CA ILE A 57 -14.07 0.84 -23.98
C ILE A 57 -12.57 0.62 -23.83
N ARG A 58 -11.82 0.86 -24.90
CA ARG A 58 -10.36 0.95 -24.83
C ARG A 58 -9.96 2.33 -24.33
N VAL A 59 -9.07 2.36 -23.33
CA VAL A 59 -8.45 3.60 -22.84
C VAL A 59 -7.29 3.94 -23.78
N ASP A 60 -7.61 4.55 -24.91
CA ASP A 60 -6.67 4.91 -25.97
C ASP A 60 -6.44 6.42 -26.06
N HIS A 61 -5.53 6.84 -26.93
CA HIS A 61 -5.19 8.26 -27.10
C HIS A 61 -6.41 9.12 -27.44
N GLU A 62 -7.32 8.65 -28.29
CA GLU A 62 -8.52 9.41 -28.66
C GLU A 62 -9.48 9.60 -27.47
N LEU A 63 -9.67 8.58 -26.62
CA LEU A 63 -10.46 8.73 -25.40
C LEU A 63 -9.79 9.73 -24.46
N MET A 64 -8.47 9.61 -24.31
CA MET A 64 -7.66 10.48 -23.46
C MET A 64 -7.73 11.94 -23.91
N GLU A 65 -7.70 12.20 -25.21
CA GLU A 65 -7.86 13.53 -25.79
C GLU A 65 -9.28 14.10 -25.67
N ALA A 66 -10.25 13.26 -25.35
CA ALA A 66 -11.62 13.67 -25.09
C ALA A 66 -11.91 13.91 -23.61
N LEU A 67 -11.04 13.45 -22.72
CA LEU A 67 -11.15 13.73 -21.29
C LEU A 67 -10.87 15.23 -21.02
N PRO A 68 -11.59 15.85 -20.07
CA PRO A 68 -11.22 17.16 -19.53
C PRO A 68 -9.76 17.17 -19.04
N ASP A 69 -9.07 18.30 -19.14
CA ASP A 69 -7.61 18.39 -18.88
C ASP A 69 -7.17 17.75 -17.55
N GLY A 70 -7.94 17.95 -16.47
CA GLY A 70 -7.67 17.32 -15.18
C GLY A 70 -7.75 15.79 -15.24
N LEU A 71 -8.85 15.24 -15.76
CA LEU A 71 -9.00 13.77 -15.92
C LEU A 71 -8.00 13.19 -16.91
N ARG A 72 -7.65 13.94 -17.96
CA ARG A 72 -6.62 13.55 -18.93
C ARG A 72 -5.26 13.46 -18.27
N ALA A 73 -4.88 14.43 -17.44
CA ALA A 73 -3.63 14.40 -16.71
C ALA A 73 -3.55 13.15 -15.81
N VAL A 74 -4.62 12.88 -15.06
CA VAL A 74 -4.75 11.68 -14.21
C VAL A 74 -4.66 10.39 -15.01
N ALA A 75 -5.43 10.27 -16.09
CA ALA A 75 -5.45 9.04 -16.86
C ALA A 75 -4.12 8.79 -17.60
N LYS A 76 -3.38 9.86 -17.99
CA LYS A 76 -2.05 9.74 -18.61
C LYS A 76 -1.02 9.22 -17.63
N GLN A 77 -1.25 9.48 -16.35
CA GLN A 77 -0.37 9.15 -15.25
C GLN A 77 -0.57 7.72 -14.73
N ILE A 78 -1.77 7.15 -14.89
CA ILE A 78 -2.14 5.84 -14.35
C ILE A 78 -1.63 4.66 -15.20
N GLU A 79 -1.17 4.90 -16.44
CA GLU A 79 -0.58 3.89 -17.36
C GLU A 79 -1.40 2.57 -17.41
N TYR A 80 -2.72 2.72 -17.51
CA TYR A 80 -3.66 1.61 -17.54
C TYR A 80 -3.67 0.89 -18.88
N ARG A 81 -3.79 -0.44 -18.81
CA ARG A 81 -4.02 -1.33 -19.95
C ARG A 81 -5.22 -2.21 -19.65
N GLY A 82 -6.07 -2.41 -20.66
CA GLY A 82 -7.28 -3.20 -20.54
C GLY A 82 -8.48 -2.51 -21.18
N GLN A 83 -9.63 -3.15 -21.09
CA GLN A 83 -10.92 -2.59 -21.49
C GLN A 83 -11.74 -2.29 -20.24
N ILE A 84 -12.52 -1.22 -20.28
CA ILE A 84 -13.44 -0.86 -19.22
C ILE A 84 -14.89 -0.90 -19.72
N GLY A 85 -15.78 -1.32 -18.84
CA GLY A 85 -17.21 -1.06 -18.95
C GLY A 85 -17.56 0.21 -18.20
N VAL A 86 -18.52 0.99 -18.70
CA VAL A 86 -19.09 2.12 -17.98
C VAL A 86 -20.60 2.00 -18.04
N SER A 87 -21.26 2.04 -16.89
CA SER A 87 -22.72 2.03 -16.83
C SER A 87 -23.24 3.04 -15.81
N GLY A 88 -24.44 3.58 -16.01
CA GLY A 88 -25.10 4.46 -15.04
C GLY A 88 -25.78 5.65 -15.68
N ASN A 89 -25.70 6.79 -15.02
CA ASN A 89 -26.39 8.02 -15.39
C ASN A 89 -25.42 9.19 -15.45
N ALA A 90 -25.71 10.15 -16.33
CA ALA A 90 -24.94 11.37 -16.42
C ALA A 90 -25.84 12.54 -16.82
N TRP A 91 -25.44 13.73 -16.42
CA TRP A 91 -26.03 14.98 -16.84
C TRP A 91 -24.94 15.84 -17.46
N LEU A 92 -25.23 16.45 -18.60
CA LEU A 92 -24.32 17.38 -19.27
C LEU A 92 -25.07 18.65 -19.64
N ALA A 93 -24.42 19.80 -19.48
CA ALA A 93 -24.92 21.07 -19.98
C ALA A 93 -23.80 21.89 -20.60
N VAL A 94 -24.09 22.52 -21.73
CA VAL A 94 -23.14 23.40 -22.42
C VAL A 94 -23.65 24.83 -22.38
N GLY A 95 -22.84 25.71 -21.80
CA GLY A 95 -23.04 27.15 -21.88
C GLY A 95 -22.46 27.72 -23.19
N ASN A 96 -23.01 28.83 -23.67
CA ASN A 96 -22.53 29.51 -24.88
C ASN A 96 -21.05 29.91 -24.72
N GLY A 97 -20.14 29.16 -25.35
CA GLY A 97 -18.68 29.34 -25.24
C GLY A 97 -18.04 28.98 -23.90
N GLN A 98 -18.79 28.34 -22.99
CA GLN A 98 -18.30 27.92 -21.67
C GLN A 98 -17.93 26.42 -21.64
N PRO A 99 -17.04 25.99 -20.74
CA PRO A 99 -16.78 24.57 -20.50
C PRO A 99 -18.08 23.81 -20.19
N VAL A 100 -18.13 22.54 -20.59
CA VAL A 100 -19.28 21.66 -20.30
C VAL A 100 -19.38 21.42 -18.80
N ASP A 101 -20.52 21.78 -18.21
CA ASP A 101 -20.89 21.33 -16.87
C ASP A 101 -21.36 19.89 -16.95
N ALA A 102 -20.93 19.06 -16.00
CA ALA A 102 -21.29 17.65 -15.99
C ALA A 102 -21.53 17.15 -14.58
N ALA A 103 -22.40 16.17 -14.44
CA ALA A 103 -22.55 15.35 -13.24
C ALA A 103 -22.69 13.89 -13.64
N TRP A 104 -22.22 12.98 -12.82
CA TRP A 104 -22.27 11.55 -13.10
C TRP A 104 -22.54 10.75 -11.84
N ASP A 105 -23.19 9.62 -12.06
CA ASP A 105 -23.29 8.50 -11.14
C ASP A 105 -23.12 7.24 -11.99
N VAL A 106 -21.90 6.70 -12.00
CA VAL A 106 -21.50 5.63 -12.89
C VAL A 106 -20.78 4.51 -12.15
N MET A 107 -20.94 3.28 -12.63
CA MET A 107 -20.06 2.16 -12.35
C MET A 107 -19.03 2.05 -13.47
N VAL A 108 -17.76 1.92 -13.11
CA VAL A 108 -16.69 1.57 -14.04
C VAL A 108 -16.28 0.14 -13.73
N ASP A 109 -16.52 -0.77 -14.67
CA ASP A 109 -16.22 -2.19 -14.53
C ASP A 109 -14.92 -2.52 -15.26
N ILE A 110 -14.10 -3.38 -14.65
CA ILE A 110 -12.81 -3.83 -15.14
C ILE A 110 -12.84 -5.35 -15.18
N GLU A 111 -12.81 -5.91 -16.39
CA GLU A 111 -12.85 -7.37 -16.59
C GLU A 111 -11.47 -8.02 -16.60
N ASP A 112 -10.42 -7.33 -17.00
CA ASP A 112 -9.02 -7.78 -16.94
C ASP A 112 -8.11 -6.57 -17.17
N GLY A 113 -7.83 -5.84 -16.09
CA GLY A 113 -7.03 -4.62 -16.12
C GLY A 113 -5.61 -4.82 -15.66
N ALA A 114 -4.70 -3.96 -16.11
CA ALA A 114 -3.35 -3.86 -15.60
C ALA A 114 -2.90 -2.40 -15.44
N LEU A 115 -2.09 -2.14 -14.42
CA LEU A 115 -1.44 -0.86 -14.16
C LEU A 115 0.06 -1.08 -14.11
N ASP A 116 0.79 -0.50 -15.07
CA ASP A 116 2.24 -0.59 -15.12
C ASP A 116 2.86 0.44 -14.16
N ASN A 117 2.93 0.07 -12.88
CA ASN A 117 3.44 0.91 -11.82
C ASN A 117 4.43 0.13 -10.93
N LEU A 118 4.89 0.76 -9.84
CA LEU A 118 5.81 0.11 -8.91
C LEU A 118 5.25 -1.19 -8.31
N LEU A 119 3.94 -1.35 -8.19
CA LEU A 119 3.32 -2.56 -7.66
C LEU A 119 3.02 -3.60 -8.74
N LYS A 120 3.14 -3.24 -10.03
CA LYS A 120 2.76 -4.09 -11.18
C LYS A 120 1.42 -4.77 -10.93
N LEU A 121 0.35 -3.98 -10.96
CA LEU A 121 -0.98 -4.49 -10.73
C LEU A 121 -1.47 -5.15 -12.02
N GLU A 122 -1.84 -6.42 -11.94
CA GLU A 122 -2.23 -7.25 -13.08
C GLU A 122 -3.52 -7.98 -12.74
N HIS A 123 -4.26 -8.42 -13.76
CA HIS A 123 -5.49 -9.20 -13.58
C HIS A 123 -6.49 -8.54 -12.63
N ILE A 124 -6.70 -7.23 -12.81
CA ILE A 124 -7.66 -6.46 -12.02
C ILE A 124 -9.06 -6.84 -12.49
N HIS A 125 -9.87 -7.39 -11.58
CA HIS A 125 -11.26 -7.79 -11.79
C HIS A 125 -12.17 -7.14 -10.76
N GLY A 126 -13.22 -6.45 -11.21
CA GLY A 126 -14.25 -5.84 -10.35
C GLY A 126 -14.66 -4.47 -10.87
N GLY A 127 -15.01 -3.54 -9.99
CA GLY A 127 -15.49 -2.23 -10.39
C GLY A 127 -15.21 -1.09 -9.42
N VAL A 128 -15.55 0.10 -9.87
CA VAL A 128 -15.46 1.35 -9.11
C VAL A 128 -16.72 2.16 -9.35
N ARG A 129 -17.49 2.40 -8.30
CA ARG A 129 -18.65 3.32 -8.36
C ARG A 129 -18.15 4.74 -8.17
N LEU A 130 -18.53 5.65 -9.06
CA LEU A 130 -18.11 7.05 -9.06
C LEU A 130 -19.32 7.97 -9.15
N THR A 131 -19.41 8.91 -8.20
CA THR A 131 -20.39 9.99 -8.21
C THR A 131 -19.67 11.32 -8.09
N GLY A 132 -19.96 12.25 -8.98
CA GLY A 132 -19.22 13.50 -9.02
C GLY A 132 -19.81 14.55 -9.94
N LYS A 133 -19.12 15.68 -10.02
CA LYS A 133 -19.48 16.79 -10.91
C LYS A 133 -18.27 17.59 -11.39
N ARG A 134 -18.39 18.12 -12.59
CA ARG A 134 -17.51 19.11 -13.20
C ARG A 134 -18.30 20.41 -13.34
N GLN A 135 -17.72 21.49 -12.84
CA GLN A 135 -18.19 22.86 -13.03
C GLN A 135 -17.01 23.75 -13.43
N ALA A 136 -17.25 25.00 -13.81
CA ALA A 136 -16.18 25.96 -14.11
C ALA A 136 -15.10 26.06 -13.02
N THR A 137 -15.50 25.94 -11.74
CA THR A 137 -14.60 26.06 -10.58
C THR A 137 -13.72 24.84 -10.32
N GLY A 138 -14.07 23.65 -10.84
CA GLY A 138 -13.35 22.43 -10.49
C GLY A 138 -14.06 21.14 -10.90
N PHE A 139 -13.38 20.03 -10.67
CA PHE A 139 -13.88 18.67 -10.84
C PHE A 139 -13.68 17.95 -9.52
N HIS A 140 -14.65 17.14 -9.11
CA HIS A 140 -14.41 16.09 -8.12
C HIS A 140 -15.32 14.89 -8.36
N SER A 141 -14.86 13.73 -7.90
CA SER A 141 -15.60 12.48 -7.84
C SER A 141 -15.32 11.81 -6.50
N ARG A 142 -16.37 11.32 -5.87
CA ARG A 142 -16.29 10.36 -4.75
C ARG A 142 -16.70 9.00 -5.25
N GLY A 143 -16.23 7.94 -4.62
CA GLY A 143 -16.60 6.60 -5.02
C GLY A 143 -16.34 5.53 -3.98
N GLU A 144 -16.70 4.32 -4.36
CA GLU A 144 -16.38 3.09 -3.65
C GLU A 144 -15.63 2.18 -4.62
N VAL A 145 -14.48 1.68 -4.18
CA VAL A 145 -13.72 0.64 -4.86
C VAL A 145 -14.33 -0.69 -4.47
N GLU A 146 -14.64 -1.54 -5.45
CA GLU A 146 -15.15 -2.90 -5.26
C GLU A 146 -14.42 -3.83 -6.24
N ILE A 147 -13.14 -4.12 -5.93
CA ILE A 147 -12.32 -5.01 -6.77
C ILE A 147 -12.36 -6.42 -6.16
N ASP A 148 -12.87 -7.38 -6.93
CA ASP A 148 -12.98 -8.77 -6.51
C ASP A 148 -11.61 -9.40 -6.33
N SER A 149 -10.71 -9.16 -7.29
CA SER A 149 -9.34 -9.64 -7.22
C SER A 149 -8.37 -8.85 -8.10
N LEU A 150 -7.11 -8.87 -7.69
CA LEU A 150 -5.96 -8.45 -8.50
C LEU A 150 -4.71 -9.24 -8.10
N ILE A 151 -3.68 -9.17 -8.94
CA ILE A 151 -2.35 -9.66 -8.62
C ILE A 151 -1.41 -8.46 -8.50
N ALA A 152 -0.75 -8.32 -7.36
CA ALA A 152 0.26 -7.29 -7.11
C ALA A 152 1.62 -7.98 -6.88
N ARG A 153 2.57 -7.78 -7.80
CA ARG A 153 3.89 -8.46 -7.78
C ARG A 153 3.81 -9.98 -7.53
N GLY A 154 2.87 -10.65 -8.18
CA GLY A 154 2.67 -12.10 -8.05
C GLY A 154 1.89 -12.54 -6.79
N VAL A 155 1.51 -11.60 -5.91
CA VAL A 155 0.67 -11.88 -4.75
C VAL A 155 -0.78 -11.58 -5.10
N GLN A 156 -1.65 -12.56 -4.90
CA GLN A 156 -3.09 -12.37 -5.07
C GLN A 156 -3.67 -11.54 -3.92
N VAL A 157 -4.45 -10.53 -4.27
CA VAL A 157 -5.24 -9.72 -3.33
C VAL A 157 -6.70 -9.81 -3.78
N THR A 158 -7.61 -10.03 -2.83
CA THR A 158 -9.04 -10.23 -3.11
C THR A 158 -9.91 -9.38 -2.21
N GLN A 159 -11.17 -9.19 -2.59
CA GLN A 159 -12.18 -8.47 -1.80
C GLN A 159 -11.70 -7.07 -1.38
N ILE A 160 -11.15 -6.32 -2.34
CA ILE A 160 -10.67 -4.96 -2.10
C ILE A 160 -11.85 -4.01 -2.08
N GLN A 161 -12.11 -3.40 -0.93
CA GLN A 161 -13.28 -2.54 -0.71
C GLN A 161 -12.89 -1.27 0.03
N GLY A 162 -13.39 -0.12 -0.39
CA GLY A 162 -13.23 1.11 0.39
C GLY A 162 -13.49 2.39 -0.38
N PRO A 163 -13.58 3.52 0.34
CA PRO A 163 -13.91 4.80 -0.25
C PRO A 163 -12.74 5.38 -1.05
N LEU A 164 -13.06 6.15 -2.08
CA LEU A 164 -12.11 6.97 -2.83
C LEU A 164 -12.63 8.39 -3.06
N TRP A 165 -11.71 9.32 -3.20
CA TRP A 165 -11.95 10.70 -3.59
C TRP A 165 -10.93 11.10 -4.65
N LEU A 166 -11.41 11.75 -5.71
CA LEU A 166 -10.60 12.23 -6.81
C LEU A 166 -11.00 13.65 -7.14
N ASP A 167 -10.03 14.55 -7.24
CA ASP A 167 -10.20 15.88 -7.82
C ASP A 167 -9.06 16.17 -8.81
N ALA A 168 -8.93 17.43 -9.25
CA ALA A 168 -7.88 17.81 -10.20
C ALA A 168 -6.45 17.76 -9.63
N GLY A 169 -6.29 17.78 -8.30
CA GLY A 169 -5.00 17.86 -7.63
C GLY A 169 -4.62 16.59 -6.85
N GLN A 170 -5.57 15.73 -6.50
CA GLN A 170 -5.28 14.54 -5.71
C GLN A 170 -6.26 13.37 -5.93
N LEU A 171 -5.73 12.17 -5.78
CA LEU A 171 -6.48 10.93 -5.54
C LEU A 171 -6.23 10.51 -4.09
N ILE A 172 -7.30 10.27 -3.33
CA ILE A 172 -7.25 9.77 -1.96
C ILE A 172 -8.06 8.47 -1.91
N ILE A 173 -7.54 7.46 -1.23
CA ILE A 173 -8.23 6.18 -1.03
C ILE A 173 -8.17 5.83 0.46
N GLY A 174 -9.26 5.29 1.00
CA GLY A 174 -9.40 4.94 2.41
C GLY A 174 -9.91 6.09 3.27
N THR A 175 -9.49 6.12 4.53
CA THR A 175 -10.05 6.91 5.63
C THR A 175 -10.23 8.40 5.31
N ARG A 176 -9.29 8.99 4.55
CA ARG A 176 -9.34 10.43 4.21
C ARG A 176 -10.24 10.76 3.03
N ALA A 177 -10.61 9.78 2.20
CA ALA A 177 -11.47 9.99 1.02
C ALA A 177 -12.91 10.36 1.44
N ASP A 178 -13.33 9.83 2.57
CA ASP A 178 -14.61 10.12 3.18
C ASP A 178 -14.39 10.47 4.65
N ALA A 179 -13.69 11.59 4.89
CA ALA A 179 -13.39 12.08 6.23
C ALA A 179 -14.66 12.03 7.10
N PRO A 180 -14.76 11.07 8.02
CA PRO A 180 -16.04 10.75 8.64
C PRO A 180 -16.47 11.89 9.56
N PRO A 181 -17.78 12.19 9.67
CA PRO A 181 -18.29 13.04 10.73
C PRO A 181 -17.83 12.54 12.11
N PRO A 182 -17.69 13.42 13.12
CA PRO A 182 -17.31 13.00 14.46
C PRO A 182 -18.22 11.86 14.97
N GLY A 183 -17.61 10.75 15.40
CA GLY A 183 -18.33 9.59 15.95
C GLY A 183 -18.61 8.45 14.96
N GLN A 184 -18.28 8.60 13.68
CA GLN A 184 -18.29 7.48 12.73
C GLN A 184 -16.91 6.81 12.62
N PRO A 185 -16.86 5.48 12.42
CA PRO A 185 -15.59 4.78 12.28
C PRO A 185 -14.85 5.21 11.00
N ALA A 186 -13.53 5.28 11.10
CA ALA A 186 -12.66 5.42 9.94
C ALA A 186 -12.89 4.26 8.96
N ARG A 187 -12.92 4.58 7.66
CA ARG A 187 -13.11 3.60 6.58
C ARG A 187 -11.85 3.51 5.73
N PRO A 188 -10.82 2.77 6.16
CA PRO A 188 -9.70 2.43 5.29
C PRO A 188 -10.19 1.54 4.14
N VAL A 189 -9.36 1.38 3.12
CA VAL A 189 -9.55 0.26 2.18
C VAL A 189 -9.23 -1.02 2.93
N THR A 190 -10.06 -2.05 2.76
CA THR A 190 -9.82 -3.40 3.27
C THR A 190 -9.64 -4.38 2.12
N ALA A 191 -8.88 -5.44 2.35
CA ALA A 191 -8.66 -6.52 1.39
C ALA A 191 -8.25 -7.81 2.11
N GLN A 192 -8.31 -8.95 1.41
CA GLN A 192 -7.75 -10.21 1.86
C GLN A 192 -6.53 -10.59 1.01
N THR A 193 -5.45 -11.05 1.65
CA THR A 193 -4.29 -11.61 0.96
C THR A 193 -3.48 -12.48 1.91
N LEU A 194 -2.75 -13.46 1.35
CA LEU A 194 -1.88 -14.35 2.14
C LEU A 194 -2.63 -15.00 3.32
N GLY A 195 -3.95 -15.23 3.21
CA GLY A 195 -4.79 -15.76 4.29
C GLY A 195 -5.12 -14.78 5.44
N GLY A 196 -4.63 -13.54 5.39
CA GLY A 196 -4.91 -12.48 6.36
C GLY A 196 -5.64 -11.28 5.75
N THR A 197 -5.88 -10.27 6.57
CA THR A 197 -6.57 -9.03 6.18
C THR A 197 -5.58 -7.88 6.05
N ILE A 198 -5.69 -7.13 4.96
CA ILE A 198 -4.97 -5.87 4.75
C ILE A 198 -5.89 -4.68 4.98
N THR A 199 -5.35 -3.63 5.60
CA THR A 199 -5.92 -2.28 5.53
C THR A 199 -4.99 -1.35 4.77
N LEU A 200 -5.53 -0.43 3.99
CA LEU A 200 -4.78 0.53 3.20
C LEU A 200 -5.40 1.93 3.27
N ASP A 201 -4.55 2.92 3.48
CA ASP A 201 -4.82 4.33 3.25
C ASP A 201 -3.82 4.87 2.24
N GLY A 202 -4.29 5.65 1.28
CA GLY A 202 -3.46 6.10 0.16
C GLY A 202 -3.77 7.53 -0.24
N HIS A 203 -2.75 8.23 -0.71
CA HIS A 203 -2.92 9.48 -1.44
C HIS A 203 -1.89 9.61 -2.54
N VAL A 204 -2.30 10.25 -3.62
CA VAL A 204 -1.46 10.62 -4.76
C VAL A 204 -1.76 12.08 -5.09
N VAL A 205 -0.74 12.92 -5.11
CA VAL A 205 -0.81 14.27 -5.66
C VAL A 205 -0.69 14.16 -7.16
N LEU A 206 -1.63 14.72 -7.91
CA LEU A 206 -1.74 14.60 -9.36
C LEU A 206 -1.01 15.76 -10.07
N ASP A 207 0.24 16.00 -9.66
CA ASP A 207 1.15 16.94 -10.31
C ASP A 207 2.16 16.20 -11.19
N ASP A 208 3.10 16.91 -11.83
CA ASP A 208 4.11 16.29 -12.70
C ASP A 208 5.04 15.31 -11.96
N GLN A 209 5.20 15.46 -10.65
CA GLN A 209 6.06 14.61 -9.82
C GLN A 209 5.32 13.36 -9.32
N MET A 210 3.99 13.40 -9.29
CA MET A 210 3.12 12.38 -8.72
C MET A 210 3.59 11.86 -7.36
N ARG A 211 3.74 12.75 -6.39
CA ARG A 211 4.10 12.33 -5.03
C ARG A 211 2.97 11.50 -4.45
N TYR A 212 3.30 10.36 -3.88
CA TYR A 212 2.35 9.46 -3.25
C TYR A 212 2.80 9.08 -1.85
N GLY A 213 1.84 8.72 -1.02
CA GLY A 213 2.08 8.07 0.26
C GLY A 213 0.98 7.10 0.60
N VAL A 214 1.38 5.97 1.15
CA VAL A 214 0.55 4.81 1.42
C VAL A 214 0.89 4.27 2.81
N ASP A 215 -0.14 4.03 3.60
CA ASP A 215 -0.10 3.32 4.87
C ASP A 215 -0.79 1.98 4.68
N VAL A 216 -0.09 0.89 4.99
CA VAL A 216 -0.58 -0.49 4.84
C VAL A 216 -0.37 -1.24 6.15
N SER A 217 -1.38 -2.00 6.55
CA SER A 217 -1.23 -3.02 7.59
C SER A 217 -1.67 -4.38 7.07
N LEU A 218 -1.01 -5.44 7.52
CA LEU A 218 -1.41 -6.84 7.34
C LEU A 218 -1.60 -7.44 8.73
N ALA A 219 -2.77 -8.00 8.98
CA ALA A 219 -3.09 -8.73 10.19
C ALA A 219 -3.30 -10.21 9.88
N GLN A 220 -2.66 -11.07 10.68
CA GLN A 220 -2.82 -12.54 10.63
C GLN A 220 -2.56 -13.17 9.24
N GLY A 221 -1.62 -12.64 8.47
CA GLY A 221 -1.17 -13.31 7.24
C GLY A 221 -0.49 -14.64 7.54
N GLU A 222 -0.56 -15.58 6.62
CA GLU A 222 0.08 -16.89 6.70
C GLU A 222 1.51 -16.82 6.15
N LEU A 223 2.48 -17.27 6.93
CA LEU A 223 3.89 -17.28 6.54
C LEU A 223 4.14 -18.15 5.30
N SER A 224 3.40 -19.25 5.14
CA SER A 224 3.47 -20.12 3.97
C SER A 224 3.21 -19.35 2.67
N GLY A 225 2.22 -18.45 2.64
CA GLY A 225 1.91 -17.62 1.48
C GLY A 225 3.07 -16.70 1.08
N ILE A 226 3.75 -16.12 2.08
CA ILE A 226 4.95 -15.30 1.85
C ILE A 226 6.09 -16.17 1.33
N ALA A 227 6.33 -17.32 1.96
CA ALA A 227 7.39 -18.24 1.56
C ALA A 227 7.21 -18.73 0.12
N HIS A 228 5.98 -19.06 -0.30
CA HIS A 228 5.69 -19.49 -1.67
C HIS A 228 5.93 -18.40 -2.71
N THR A 229 5.79 -17.12 -2.34
CA THR A 229 6.02 -16.00 -3.24
C THR A 229 7.50 -15.58 -3.25
N ALA A 230 8.12 -15.55 -2.08
CA ALA A 230 9.42 -14.92 -1.86
C ALA A 230 10.60 -15.88 -1.89
N LEU A 231 10.40 -17.20 -1.75
CA LEU A 231 11.46 -18.20 -1.67
C LEU A 231 11.36 -19.20 -2.82
N THR A 232 12.51 -19.61 -3.34
CA THR A 232 12.59 -20.61 -4.43
C THR A 232 12.33 -22.02 -3.90
N ASP A 233 12.81 -22.33 -2.70
CA ASP A 233 12.58 -23.61 -2.03
C ASP A 233 11.31 -23.54 -1.16
N ARG A 234 10.24 -24.17 -1.67
CA ARG A 234 8.92 -24.23 -1.07
C ARG A 234 8.91 -25.24 0.08
N LYS A 235 9.35 -24.81 1.26
CA LYS A 235 9.14 -25.58 2.49
C LYS A 235 7.78 -25.27 3.11
N ASP A 236 7.22 -26.27 3.77
CA ASP A 236 5.99 -26.14 4.56
C ASP A 236 6.28 -25.39 5.86
N VAL A 237 6.46 -24.08 5.75
CA VAL A 237 6.59 -23.21 6.92
C VAL A 237 5.22 -22.76 7.39
N SER A 238 4.97 -22.85 8.70
CA SER A 238 3.75 -22.32 9.30
C SER A 238 4.03 -21.07 10.14
N GLY A 239 2.99 -20.30 10.45
CA GLY A 239 3.08 -19.15 11.33
C GLY A 239 2.26 -17.95 10.88
N LYS A 240 2.05 -17.01 11.81
CA LYS A 240 1.31 -15.78 11.57
C LYS A 240 2.24 -14.60 11.35
N VAL A 241 1.87 -13.76 10.39
CA VAL A 241 2.58 -12.56 9.98
C VAL A 241 1.71 -11.35 10.24
N PHE A 242 2.30 -10.37 10.93
CA PHE A 242 1.74 -9.05 11.08
C PHE A 242 2.74 -8.05 10.51
N ALA A 243 2.26 -7.11 9.72
CA ALA A 243 3.13 -6.10 9.14
C ALA A 243 2.45 -4.74 9.17
N VAL A 244 3.25 -3.70 9.36
CA VAL A 244 2.84 -2.32 9.11
C VAL A 244 3.90 -1.67 8.24
N LEU A 245 3.47 -0.90 7.25
CA LEU A 245 4.34 -0.19 6.33
C LEU A 245 3.76 1.20 6.09
N GLN A 246 4.61 2.21 6.25
CA GLN A 246 4.38 3.53 5.73
C GLN A 246 5.39 3.77 4.62
N LEU A 247 4.91 4.12 3.44
CA LEU A 247 5.72 4.30 2.26
C LEU A 247 5.33 5.59 1.57
N ALA A 248 6.33 6.36 1.14
CA ALA A 248 6.17 7.52 0.29
C ALA A 248 7.16 7.46 -0.87
N GLY A 249 6.81 8.11 -1.96
CA GLY A 249 7.66 8.18 -3.14
C GLY A 249 7.11 9.13 -4.19
N ALA A 250 7.74 9.12 -5.36
CA ALA A 250 7.34 9.93 -6.51
C ALA A 250 7.53 9.14 -7.81
N ARG A 251 6.99 9.66 -8.92
CA ARG A 251 7.10 9.05 -10.26
C ARG A 251 8.53 8.91 -10.74
N ALA A 252 9.45 9.77 -10.27
CA ALA A 252 10.85 9.76 -10.70
C ALA A 252 11.54 8.39 -10.48
N GLY A 253 11.03 7.55 -9.58
CA GLY A 253 11.35 6.13 -9.52
C GLY A 253 11.74 5.66 -8.13
N VAL A 254 12.29 4.44 -8.06
CA VAL A 254 12.62 3.75 -6.80
C VAL A 254 13.60 4.51 -5.92
N HIS A 255 14.47 5.35 -6.49
CA HIS A 255 15.40 6.19 -5.74
C HIS A 255 14.71 7.26 -4.88
N THR A 256 13.44 7.56 -5.13
CA THR A 256 12.64 8.49 -4.33
C THR A 256 11.92 7.85 -3.14
N LEU A 257 11.98 6.51 -3.04
CA LEU A 257 11.25 5.78 -2.01
C LEU A 257 11.79 6.13 -0.62
N GLN A 258 10.86 6.44 0.27
CA GLN A 258 11.13 6.60 1.70
C GLN A 258 10.06 5.85 2.46
N GLY A 259 10.45 5.11 3.48
CA GLY A 259 9.48 4.35 4.25
C GLY A 259 10.00 3.86 5.57
N ARG A 260 9.07 3.36 6.36
CA ARG A 260 9.35 2.69 7.63
C ARG A 260 8.29 1.65 7.88
N GLY A 261 8.66 0.58 8.52
CA GLY A 261 7.72 -0.48 8.83
C GLY A 261 8.22 -1.42 9.89
N GLN A 262 7.33 -2.32 10.25
CA GLN A 262 7.60 -3.38 11.19
C GLN A 262 7.00 -4.67 10.65
N VAL A 263 7.73 -5.77 10.82
CA VAL A 263 7.22 -7.13 10.59
C VAL A 263 7.33 -7.90 11.89
N ARG A 264 6.30 -8.68 12.18
CA ARG A 264 6.19 -9.50 13.37
C ARG A 264 5.77 -10.89 12.93
N LEU A 265 6.59 -11.89 13.28
CA LEU A 265 6.28 -13.30 13.09
C LEU A 265 5.90 -13.91 14.44
N ARG A 266 4.82 -14.69 14.49
CA ARG A 266 4.31 -15.32 15.70
C ARG A 266 3.96 -16.77 15.41
N GLU A 267 4.24 -17.64 16.38
CA GLU A 267 3.98 -19.09 16.29
C GLU A 267 4.50 -19.68 14.97
N ALA A 268 5.70 -19.24 14.57
CA ALA A 268 6.22 -19.44 13.23
C ALA A 268 7.41 -20.40 13.20
N ASP A 269 7.49 -21.23 12.16
CA ASP A 269 8.60 -22.14 11.91
C ASP A 269 9.81 -21.41 11.32
N ILE A 270 10.27 -20.34 12.00
CA ILE A 270 11.31 -19.43 11.49
C ILE A 270 12.63 -20.19 11.24
N TYR A 271 12.91 -21.20 12.07
CA TYR A 271 14.09 -22.06 11.95
C TYR A 271 14.15 -22.84 10.62
N GLU A 272 13.03 -23.01 9.92
CA GLU A 272 12.98 -23.71 8.64
C GLU A 272 13.34 -22.83 7.45
N LEU A 273 13.33 -21.50 7.62
CA LEU A 273 13.69 -20.54 6.59
C LEU A 273 15.15 -20.77 6.14
N PRO A 274 15.47 -20.67 4.83
CA PRO A 274 16.79 -21.03 4.31
C PRO A 274 17.97 -20.33 5.01
N VAL A 275 17.82 -19.03 5.29
CA VAL A 275 18.83 -18.24 6.00
C VAL A 275 19.04 -18.78 7.42
N MET A 276 17.97 -19.17 8.11
CA MET A 276 18.00 -19.63 9.50
C MET A 276 18.54 -21.07 9.62
N VAL A 277 18.18 -21.95 8.69
CA VAL A 277 18.75 -23.31 8.62
C VAL A 277 20.27 -23.25 8.47
N ASN A 278 20.77 -22.36 7.62
CA ASN A 278 22.19 -22.19 7.43
C ASN A 278 22.83 -21.56 8.68
N LEU A 279 22.17 -20.58 9.31
CA LEU A 279 22.64 -19.95 10.55
C LEU A 279 22.81 -20.96 11.69
N LEU A 280 21.80 -21.79 11.94
CA LEU A 280 21.79 -22.75 13.04
C LEU A 280 22.89 -23.81 12.93
N LYS A 281 23.28 -24.20 11.70
CA LYS A 281 24.40 -25.14 11.48
C LYS A 281 25.73 -24.60 12.03
N PHE A 282 25.89 -23.28 12.14
CA PHE A 282 27.11 -22.65 12.67
C PHE A 282 27.03 -22.36 14.17
N VAL A 283 25.83 -22.10 14.69
CA VAL A 283 25.63 -21.72 16.11
C VAL A 283 25.46 -22.94 17.01
N SER A 284 24.92 -24.04 16.49
CA SER A 284 24.54 -25.22 17.28
C SER A 284 25.43 -26.43 16.94
N LEU A 285 26.21 -26.91 17.92
CA LEU A 285 26.91 -28.21 17.87
C LEU A 285 25.96 -29.43 18.01
N GLN A 286 24.67 -29.19 18.27
CA GLN A 286 23.63 -30.22 18.43
C GLN A 286 22.49 -30.01 17.43
N ARG A 287 21.77 -31.09 17.09
CA ARG A 287 20.72 -31.11 16.04
C ARG A 287 19.75 -29.93 16.23
N PRO A 288 19.30 -29.28 15.14
CA PRO A 288 18.34 -28.18 15.22
C PRO A 288 17.12 -28.64 16.02
N ASP A 289 16.91 -28.07 17.20
CA ASP A 289 15.69 -28.31 17.96
C ASP A 289 14.55 -27.61 17.20
N ARG A 290 13.44 -28.30 17.00
CA ARG A 290 12.32 -27.85 16.14
C ARG A 290 11.64 -26.56 16.64
N ASN A 291 12.10 -25.96 17.74
CA ASN A 291 11.55 -24.76 18.35
C ASN A 291 12.59 -23.63 18.51
N ALA A 292 13.71 -23.66 17.77
CA ALA A 292 14.82 -22.73 17.99
C ALA A 292 14.42 -21.25 17.87
N PHE A 293 13.49 -20.92 16.96
CA PHE A 293 12.90 -19.59 16.83
C PHE A 293 11.43 -19.71 16.44
N THR A 294 10.54 -19.15 17.27
CA THR A 294 9.07 -19.20 17.10
C THR A 294 8.46 -17.81 16.92
N SER A 295 9.19 -16.74 17.25
CA SER A 295 8.77 -15.37 16.98
C SER A 295 9.92 -14.48 16.51
N SER A 296 9.57 -13.44 15.77
CA SER A 296 10.52 -12.43 15.31
C SER A 296 9.90 -11.05 15.30
N ASP A 297 10.72 -10.05 15.64
CA ASP A 297 10.39 -8.64 15.57
C ASP A 297 11.43 -7.92 14.71
N VAL A 298 11.01 -7.46 13.53
CA VAL A 298 11.85 -6.70 12.60
C VAL A 298 11.34 -5.27 12.47
N ASP A 299 12.19 -4.29 12.73
CA ASP A 299 11.95 -2.88 12.45
C ASP A 299 12.87 -2.43 11.31
N PHE A 300 12.30 -1.73 10.32
CA PHE A 300 13.06 -1.34 9.14
C PHE A 300 12.69 0.05 8.63
N ARG A 301 13.64 0.64 7.90
CA ARG A 301 13.48 1.88 7.14
C ARG A 301 13.89 1.68 5.69
N ILE A 302 13.18 2.33 4.78
CA ILE A 302 13.47 2.31 3.34
C ILE A 302 13.99 3.67 2.95
N SER A 303 15.09 3.70 2.19
CA SER A 303 15.63 4.90 1.56
C SER A 303 16.18 4.54 0.19
N GLY A 304 15.50 5.00 -0.85
CA GLY A 304 15.75 4.64 -2.24
C GLY A 304 15.68 3.13 -2.43
N GLU A 305 16.78 2.53 -2.89
CA GLU A 305 16.89 1.09 -3.15
C GLU A 305 17.42 0.28 -1.96
N GLN A 306 17.62 0.92 -0.81
CA GLN A 306 18.13 0.28 0.40
C GLN A 306 17.04 0.17 1.47
N ILE A 307 17.03 -0.98 2.15
CA ILE A 307 16.21 -1.30 3.30
C ILE A 307 17.16 -1.48 4.49
N PHE A 308 17.16 -0.53 5.40
CA PHE A 308 17.91 -0.60 6.65
C PHE A 308 17.09 -1.39 7.66
N LEU A 309 17.67 -2.47 8.15
CA LEU A 309 17.11 -3.33 9.18
C LEU A 309 17.65 -2.81 10.52
N ASP A 310 16.92 -1.88 11.13
CA ASP A 310 17.34 -1.18 12.34
C ASP A 310 17.36 -2.11 13.56
N ARG A 311 16.44 -3.09 13.57
CA ARG A 311 16.34 -4.10 14.61
C ARG A 311 15.79 -5.39 14.02
N ILE A 312 16.42 -6.50 14.35
CA ILE A 312 15.95 -7.85 14.05
C ILE A 312 16.11 -8.66 15.33
N ASP A 313 15.00 -9.00 15.96
CA ASP A 313 15.00 -9.91 17.09
C ASP A 313 14.38 -11.24 16.66
N PHE A 314 15.06 -12.32 16.99
CA PHE A 314 14.52 -13.68 16.93
C PHE A 314 14.47 -14.26 18.33
N HIS A 315 13.33 -14.84 18.68
CA HIS A 315 13.12 -15.46 19.98
C HIS A 315 12.69 -16.92 19.80
N GLY A 316 13.27 -17.80 20.60
CA GLY A 316 12.81 -19.17 20.81
C GLY A 316 13.30 -19.72 22.15
N ASP A 317 13.02 -21.00 22.39
CA ASP A 317 13.13 -21.59 23.73
C ASP A 317 14.59 -21.72 24.22
N ALA A 318 15.53 -21.90 23.29
CA ALA A 318 16.93 -22.18 23.60
C ALA A 318 17.86 -20.99 23.36
N ILE A 319 17.61 -20.19 22.32
CA ILE A 319 18.51 -19.14 21.85
C ILE A 319 17.67 -17.92 21.45
N SER A 320 18.20 -16.73 21.71
CA SER A 320 17.71 -15.49 21.10
C SER A 320 18.82 -14.87 20.25
N LEU A 321 18.43 -14.23 19.15
CA LEU A 321 19.34 -13.47 18.29
C LEU A 321 18.86 -12.03 18.22
N LYS A 322 19.79 -11.09 18.34
CA LYS A 322 19.55 -9.70 17.99
C LYS A 322 20.43 -9.32 16.83
N GLY A 323 19.93 -8.54 15.89
CA GLY A 323 20.68 -8.14 14.73
C GLY A 323 20.26 -6.83 14.13
N GLN A 324 21.11 -6.33 13.24
CA GLN A 324 20.91 -5.11 12.50
C GLN A 324 21.70 -5.21 11.19
N GLY A 325 21.32 -4.41 10.20
CA GLY A 325 22.03 -4.40 8.93
C GLY A 325 21.25 -3.73 7.82
N TRP A 326 21.45 -4.21 6.60
CA TRP A 326 20.73 -3.72 5.45
C TRP A 326 20.49 -4.81 4.41
N MET A 327 19.51 -4.53 3.57
CA MET A 327 19.18 -5.28 2.38
C MET A 327 18.97 -4.30 1.22
N ASP A 328 19.25 -4.69 -0.01
CA ASP A 328 18.85 -3.93 -1.19
C ASP A 328 17.69 -4.58 -1.95
N LEU A 329 17.10 -3.86 -2.91
CA LEU A 329 16.01 -4.39 -3.74
C LEU A 329 16.42 -5.61 -4.61
N ASN A 330 17.72 -5.86 -4.78
CA ASN A 330 18.26 -7.04 -5.44
C ASN A 330 18.44 -8.23 -4.48
N ARG A 331 17.87 -8.14 -3.27
CA ARG A 331 17.91 -9.18 -2.23
C ARG A 331 19.33 -9.50 -1.75
N ARG A 332 20.28 -8.57 -1.91
CA ARG A 332 21.58 -8.67 -1.26
C ARG A 332 21.44 -8.19 0.17
N ILE A 333 22.02 -8.95 1.09
CA ILE A 333 21.93 -8.71 2.52
C ILE A 333 23.32 -8.54 3.11
N ASN A 334 23.40 -7.72 4.15
CA ASN A 334 24.53 -7.63 5.06
C ASN A 334 23.98 -7.36 6.46
N VAL A 335 23.93 -8.41 7.27
CA VAL A 335 23.29 -8.40 8.58
C VAL A 335 24.24 -9.00 9.60
N ASP A 336 24.44 -8.28 10.70
CA ASP A 336 25.19 -8.75 11.85
C ASP A 336 24.20 -9.24 12.92
N PHE A 337 24.40 -10.45 13.42
CA PHE A 337 23.65 -11.04 14.53
C PHE A 337 24.54 -11.29 15.75
N TYR A 338 23.96 -11.14 16.92
CA TYR A 338 24.54 -11.39 18.23
C TYR A 338 23.71 -12.45 18.94
N THR A 339 24.36 -13.51 19.38
CA THR A 339 23.72 -14.60 20.13
C THR A 339 23.57 -14.24 21.59
N LEU A 340 22.36 -14.38 22.12
CA LEU A 340 22.09 -14.40 23.55
C LEU A 340 21.67 -15.81 23.95
N VAL A 341 22.36 -16.36 24.94
CA VAL A 341 22.05 -17.67 25.53
C VAL A 341 21.27 -17.43 26.82
N GLY A 342 20.03 -17.92 26.92
CA GLY A 342 19.22 -17.84 28.14
C GLY A 342 17.72 -17.64 27.90
N ARG A 343 16.88 -18.20 28.79
CA ARG A 343 15.41 -18.08 28.74
C ARG A 343 14.97 -16.65 29.03
N HIS A 344 14.12 -16.10 28.17
CA HIS A 344 13.66 -14.70 28.25
C HIS A 344 12.51 -14.44 29.25
N GLU A 345 12.28 -15.32 30.24
CA GLU A 345 11.21 -15.15 31.23
C GLU A 345 11.62 -14.34 32.47
N ILE A 346 12.81 -13.74 32.48
CA ILE A 346 13.34 -13.12 33.69
C ILE A 346 13.55 -11.61 33.48
N GLN A 347 12.55 -10.81 33.86
CA GLN A 347 12.72 -9.40 34.18
C GLN A 347 13.58 -9.29 35.46
N LEU A 348 14.91 -9.16 35.34
CA LEU A 348 15.79 -8.94 36.49
C LEU A 348 16.41 -7.53 36.47
N PRO A 349 16.22 -6.72 37.53
CA PRO A 349 16.71 -5.34 37.62
C PRO A 349 18.17 -5.20 38.09
N LEU A 350 19.09 -6.14 37.78
CA LEU A 350 20.52 -6.01 38.13
C LEU A 350 21.42 -6.61 37.03
N ILE A 351 22.09 -5.76 36.24
CA ILE A 351 22.78 -6.18 35.00
C ILE A 351 24.18 -5.54 34.86
N ARG A 352 25.13 -5.88 35.74
CA ARG A 352 26.56 -5.63 35.45
C ARG A 352 27.38 -6.92 35.49
N GLU A 353 27.16 -7.76 36.50
CA GLU A 353 27.93 -9.01 36.66
C GLU A 353 27.53 -10.10 35.65
N PHE A 354 26.28 -10.14 35.19
CA PHE A 354 25.80 -11.15 34.24
C PHE A 354 26.25 -10.87 32.78
N LEU A 355 26.44 -9.61 32.39
CA LEU A 355 26.91 -9.24 31.04
C LEU A 355 28.39 -9.58 30.82
N ALA A 356 29.23 -9.45 31.85
CA ALA A 356 30.65 -9.77 31.78
C ALA A 356 30.92 -11.29 31.68
N GLU A 357 30.03 -12.11 32.23
CA GLU A 357 30.07 -13.58 32.11
C GLU A 357 29.44 -14.04 30.78
N ALA A 358 28.35 -13.39 30.33
CA ALA A 358 27.67 -13.70 29.09
C ALA A 358 28.48 -13.34 27.84
N SER A 359 29.26 -12.25 27.87
CA SER A 359 30.08 -11.78 26.74
C SER A 359 31.11 -12.81 26.27
N ARG A 360 31.62 -13.66 27.18
CA ARG A 360 32.64 -14.68 26.88
C ARG A 360 32.17 -15.77 25.92
N ASN A 361 30.84 -15.95 25.78
CA ASN A 361 30.23 -16.94 24.90
C ASN A 361 29.38 -16.31 23.78
N MET A 362 29.46 -14.99 23.57
CA MET A 362 28.74 -14.32 22.49
C MET A 362 29.47 -14.48 21.15
N LEU A 363 28.74 -14.89 20.13
CA LEU A 363 29.22 -14.94 18.75
C LEU A 363 28.67 -13.74 17.98
N LEU A 364 29.55 -13.08 17.24
CA LEU A 364 29.16 -12.21 16.15
C LEU A 364 29.00 -13.06 14.89
N ILE A 365 27.82 -13.03 14.29
CA ILE A 365 27.52 -13.78 13.09
C ILE A 365 27.15 -12.80 11.98
N GLN A 366 28.00 -12.72 10.96
CA GLN A 366 27.78 -11.87 9.80
C GLN A 366 27.15 -12.70 8.68
N VAL A 367 26.02 -12.24 8.18
CA VAL A 367 25.28 -12.86 7.08
C VAL A 367 25.34 -11.93 5.88
N VAL A 368 26.06 -12.36 4.84
CA VAL A 368 26.31 -11.56 3.63
C VAL A 368 25.97 -12.32 2.36
N GLY A 369 25.79 -11.62 1.24
CA GLY A 369 25.49 -12.23 -0.06
C GLY A 369 24.02 -12.07 -0.43
N SER A 370 23.45 -13.02 -1.18
CA SER A 370 22.02 -13.01 -1.51
C SER A 370 21.21 -13.72 -0.42
N ILE A 371 19.98 -13.30 -0.15
CA ILE A 371 19.07 -13.98 0.78
C ILE A 371 18.83 -15.45 0.40
N ASP A 372 18.90 -15.77 -0.90
CA ASP A 372 18.67 -17.13 -1.41
C ASP A 372 19.94 -18.00 -1.30
N GLN A 373 21.12 -17.37 -1.26
CA GLN A 373 22.43 -18.02 -1.08
C GLN A 373 23.31 -17.24 -0.10
N PRO A 374 22.95 -17.22 1.19
CA PRO A 374 23.68 -16.44 2.18
C PRO A 374 25.02 -17.10 2.51
N ARG A 375 26.04 -16.29 2.75
CA ARG A 375 27.33 -16.69 3.32
C ARG A 375 27.37 -16.24 4.76
N ILE A 376 27.74 -17.17 5.64
CA ILE A 376 27.76 -16.94 7.09
C ILE A 376 29.21 -16.93 7.56
N ILE A 377 29.57 -15.88 8.28
CA ILE A 377 30.90 -15.68 8.86
C ILE A 377 30.71 -15.53 10.37
N SER A 378 31.26 -16.46 11.14
CA SER A 378 31.23 -16.39 12.61
C SER A 378 32.57 -15.88 13.14
N LYS A 379 32.51 -14.92 14.07
CA LYS A 379 33.67 -14.35 14.77
C LYS A 379 33.39 -14.36 16.28
N PRO A 380 34.38 -14.70 17.12
CA PRO A 380 34.30 -14.40 18.54
C PRO A 380 34.10 -12.89 18.72
N LEU A 381 33.16 -12.48 19.59
CA LEU A 381 32.95 -11.06 19.86
C LEU A 381 34.18 -10.49 20.59
N PRO A 382 34.84 -9.43 20.07
CA PRO A 382 35.87 -8.73 20.84
C PRO A 382 35.25 -8.08 22.08
N GLU A 383 35.97 -8.04 23.20
CA GLU A 383 35.59 -7.29 24.40
C GLU A 383 35.49 -5.78 24.08
N LEU A 384 34.33 -5.31 23.63
CA LEU A 384 34.09 -3.90 23.31
C LEU A 384 32.79 -3.41 23.95
N ASP A 385 32.93 -2.69 25.06
CA ASP A 385 31.83 -2.12 25.84
C ASP A 385 30.89 -1.23 24.99
N GLU A 386 31.43 -0.45 24.05
CA GLU A 386 30.65 0.46 23.19
C GLU A 386 29.70 -0.27 22.23
N THR A 387 30.07 -1.47 21.78
CA THR A 387 29.25 -2.29 20.88
C THR A 387 28.06 -2.87 21.64
N LEU A 388 28.30 -3.36 22.86
CA LEU A 388 27.25 -3.88 23.73
C LEU A 388 26.21 -2.81 24.11
N GLN A 389 26.64 -1.57 24.40
CA GLN A 389 25.72 -0.48 24.77
C GLN A 389 24.77 -0.06 23.62
N ARG A 390 25.23 -0.11 22.37
CA ARG A 390 24.38 0.19 21.20
C ARG A 390 23.36 -0.89 20.89
N ILE A 391 23.71 -2.16 21.14
CA ILE A 391 22.87 -3.32 20.80
C ILE A 391 21.85 -3.62 21.91
N PHE A 392 22.22 -3.34 23.17
CA PHE A 392 21.40 -3.59 24.36
C PHE A 392 21.20 -2.31 25.19
N PRO A 393 20.53 -1.27 24.66
CA PRO A 393 20.31 -0.04 25.41
C PRO A 393 19.52 -0.28 26.72
N GLU A 394 18.66 -1.30 26.76
CA GLU A 394 17.92 -1.74 27.96
C GLU A 394 18.79 -2.43 29.03
N ALA A 395 19.97 -2.91 28.66
CA ALA A 395 20.89 -3.57 29.58
C ALA A 395 21.86 -2.58 30.27
N VAL A 396 21.84 -1.31 29.85
CA VAL A 396 22.65 -0.22 30.43
C VAL A 396 21.76 0.56 31.40
N PRO A 397 22.10 0.66 32.69
CA PRO A 397 21.34 1.48 33.63
C PRO A 397 21.27 2.93 33.13
N HIS A 398 20.05 3.48 33.06
CA HIS A 398 19.88 4.92 32.99
C HIS A 398 20.32 5.46 34.36
N ASP A 399 21.56 5.95 34.46
CA ASP A 399 21.96 6.71 35.64
C ASP A 399 20.96 7.84 35.85
N ALA A 400 20.42 7.90 37.06
CA ALA A 400 19.34 8.79 37.44
C ALA A 400 19.66 10.26 37.11
N HIS A 401 18.75 10.87 36.34
CA HIS A 401 18.54 12.31 36.13
C HIS A 401 19.71 13.17 35.61
N PRO A 402 19.60 13.72 34.38
CA PRO A 402 19.94 15.11 34.18
C PRO A 402 18.79 15.95 34.77
N LYS A 403 19.12 16.75 35.79
CA LYS A 403 18.26 17.81 36.30
C LYS A 403 17.72 18.63 35.13
N LEU A 404 16.41 18.60 34.91
CA LEU A 404 15.73 19.62 34.11
C LEU A 404 16.10 20.99 34.69
N PRO A 405 16.67 21.91 33.89
CA PRO A 405 16.77 23.29 34.31
C PRO A 405 15.35 23.86 34.39
N TRP A 406 14.93 24.11 35.62
CA TRP A 406 13.97 25.12 36.01
C TRP A 406 14.12 26.39 35.16
N PHE A 407 13.00 26.90 34.64
CA PHE A 407 12.63 28.31 34.81
C PHE A 407 11.11 28.49 34.68
N LEU A 408 10.53 28.99 35.76
CA LEU A 408 9.25 29.69 35.88
C LEU A 408 9.20 30.89 34.90
N GLY A 409 8.08 31.46 34.46
CA GLY A 409 6.67 31.40 34.84
C GLY A 409 5.90 32.29 33.84
N ARG A 410 4.57 32.21 33.71
CA ARG A 410 3.63 33.02 34.50
C ARG A 410 2.23 32.44 34.31
N LYS A 411 1.56 32.10 35.41
CA LYS A 411 0.11 32.21 35.52
C LYS A 411 -0.18 33.60 36.09
N GLU A 412 -0.86 34.45 35.34
CA GLU A 412 -1.62 35.55 35.92
C GLU A 412 -3.04 35.04 36.19
N SER A 413 -3.37 35.00 37.47
CA SER A 413 -4.73 34.91 37.98
C SER A 413 -5.25 36.33 38.19
N VAL A 414 -6.42 36.66 37.66
CA VAL A 414 -7.29 37.67 38.28
C VAL A 414 -8.73 37.15 38.22
N ARG A 415 -9.23 36.74 39.39
CA ARG A 415 -10.66 36.77 39.70
C ARG A 415 -11.01 38.21 40.09
N ARG A 416 -12.04 38.75 39.46
CA ARG A 416 -13.21 39.30 40.14
C ARG A 416 -14.46 38.93 39.36
#